data_AF-A0A1M5L1D1-F1
#
_entry.id   AF-A0A1M5L1D1-F1
#
_cell.length_a   1.000
_cell.length_b   1.000
_cell.length_c   1.000
_cell.angle_alpha   90.00
_cell.angle_beta   90.00
_cell.angle_gamma   90.00
#
_symmetry.space_group_name_H-M   'P 1'
#
loop_
_entity.id
_entity.type
_entity.pdbx_description
1 polymer ?
#
loop_
_entity_poly.entity_id
_entity_poly.type
_entity_poly.pdbx_seq_one_letter_code
_entity_poly.pdbx_strand_id
1 'polypeptide(L)'
;MEEFGKILVSETAANSENPQDIINSNISIINLMREEKVNDDFIHEDALLSYYLDYYASQYSAGNFSQFVYNSGWNKELNELIEEGLALIGAEKHLELFQAQSKRVKLLSSVKIGKFLKGKLEGVNPTRDLLNNSAFFELDENLVQLNADFLKNHPDFEALPVEEIFAVLEEFVGHEIKRA
;
A
#
# COMPACT_ATOMS: atom_id res chain seq x y z
N MET A 1 16.18 18.03 4.49
CA MET A 1 14.92 17.69 5.16
C MET A 1 15.21 16.41 5.91
N GLU A 2 14.92 16.36 7.20
CA GLU A 2 14.98 15.11 7.95
C GLU A 2 13.71 14.31 7.66
N GLU A 3 13.73 13.01 7.92
CA GLU A 3 12.54 12.16 7.78
C GLU A 3 11.42 12.65 8.72
N PHE A 4 10.19 12.60 8.22
CA PHE A 4 8.99 12.79 9.02
C PHE A 4 8.78 11.58 9.93
N GLY A 5 9.38 11.61 11.12
CA GLY A 5 9.39 10.50 12.07
C GLY A 5 8.06 10.23 12.79
N LYS A 6 6.91 10.46 12.14
CA LYS A 6 5.58 10.22 12.70
C LYS A 6 4.69 9.49 11.72
N ILE A 7 3.87 8.58 12.23
CA ILE A 7 2.75 7.97 11.52
C ILE A 7 1.48 8.65 12.00
N LEU A 8 0.92 9.54 11.18
CA LEU A 8 -0.27 10.30 11.55
C LEU A 8 -1.55 9.63 11.06
N VAL A 9 -2.57 9.64 11.90
CA VAL A 9 -3.96 9.29 11.57
C VAL A 9 -4.89 10.31 12.22
N SER A 10 -6.02 10.63 11.59
CA SER A 10 -7.01 11.52 12.20
C SER A 10 -7.68 10.85 13.40
N GLU A 11 -7.97 11.60 14.46
CA GLU A 11 -8.70 11.09 15.62
C GLU A 11 -10.04 10.45 15.23
N THR A 12 -10.75 11.02 14.24
CA THR A 12 -12.00 10.44 13.73
C THR A 12 -11.78 9.04 13.17
N ALA A 13 -10.73 8.84 12.38
CA ALA A 13 -10.39 7.53 11.83
C ALA A 13 -9.89 6.56 12.91
N ALA A 14 -9.08 7.04 13.86
CA ALA A 14 -8.58 6.23 14.97
C ALA A 14 -9.70 5.70 15.88
N ASN A 15 -10.80 6.45 16.00
CA ASN A 15 -11.99 6.08 16.76
C ASN A 15 -13.04 5.30 15.92
N SER A 16 -12.77 5.06 14.64
CA SER A 16 -13.67 4.27 13.79
C SER A 16 -13.59 2.78 14.12
N GLU A 17 -14.74 2.10 14.03
CA GLU A 17 -14.81 0.63 14.09
C GLU A 17 -14.37 -0.03 12.78
N ASN A 18 -14.22 0.74 11.70
CA ASN A 18 -13.77 0.24 10.40
C ASN A 18 -12.25 0.37 10.28
N PRO A 19 -11.48 -0.73 10.21
CA PRO A 19 -10.02 -0.69 10.09
C PRO A 19 -9.53 0.04 8.84
N GLN A 20 -10.32 0.02 7.76
CA GLN A 20 -9.98 0.74 6.52
C GLN A 20 -9.90 2.25 6.73
N ASP A 21 -10.63 2.83 7.70
CA ASP A 21 -10.62 4.28 7.92
C ASP A 21 -9.25 4.75 8.43
N ILE A 22 -8.57 3.94 9.24
CA ILE A 22 -7.22 4.22 9.75
C ILE A 22 -6.22 4.24 8.59
N ILE A 23 -6.29 3.21 7.73
CA ILE A 23 -5.43 3.09 6.54
C ILE A 23 -5.70 4.24 5.57
N ASN A 24 -6.96 4.56 5.29
CA ASN A 24 -7.35 5.68 4.42
C ASN A 24 -6.88 7.03 4.95
N SER A 25 -6.90 7.20 6.28
CA SER A 25 -6.36 8.41 6.90
C SER A 25 -4.86 8.53 6.71
N ASN A 26 -4.11 7.45 6.95
CA ASN A 26 -2.66 7.40 6.67
C ASN A 26 -2.37 7.71 5.19
N ILE A 27 -3.11 7.09 4.27
CA ILE A 27 -3.02 7.33 2.82
C ILE A 27 -3.25 8.82 2.47
N SER A 28 -4.26 9.44 3.07
CA SER A 28 -4.60 10.84 2.80
C SER A 28 -3.46 11.78 3.20
N ILE A 29 -2.81 11.48 4.33
CA ILE A 29 -1.68 12.26 4.84
C ILE A 29 -0.43 12.08 3.96
N ILE A 30 -0.11 10.85 3.56
CA ILE A 30 0.99 10.57 2.62
C ILE A 30 0.76 11.28 1.29
N ASN A 31 -0.47 11.24 0.77
CA ASN A 31 -0.82 11.92 -0.47
C ASN A 31 -0.69 13.44 -0.33
N LEU A 32 -1.11 14.01 0.80
CA LEU A 32 -0.92 15.43 1.08
C LEU A 32 0.57 15.79 1.12
N MET A 33 1.42 15.02 1.80
CA MET A 33 2.86 15.22 1.82
C MET A 33 3.46 15.18 0.40
N ARG A 34 3.03 14.24 -0.45
CA ARG A 34 3.46 14.15 -1.86
C ARG A 34 2.96 15.33 -2.71
N GLU A 35 1.74 15.80 -2.47
CA GLU A 35 1.20 17.00 -3.12
C GLU A 35 2.08 18.22 -2.80
N GLU A 36 2.53 18.32 -1.55
CA GLU A 36 3.50 19.30 -1.04
C GLU A 36 4.97 19.00 -1.42
N LYS A 37 5.20 18.06 -2.34
CA LYS A 37 6.53 17.72 -2.91
C LYS A 37 7.51 17.13 -1.89
N VAL A 38 7.02 16.59 -0.78
CA VAL A 38 7.82 15.73 0.08
C VAL A 38 8.14 14.45 -0.69
N ASN A 39 9.42 14.11 -0.78
CA ASN A 39 9.87 12.83 -1.34
C ASN A 39 9.55 11.69 -0.36
N ASP A 40 9.23 10.51 -0.87
CA ASP A 40 8.96 9.31 -0.09
C ASP A 40 10.12 9.00 0.88
N ASP A 41 11.38 9.31 0.51
CA ASP A 41 12.57 9.17 1.39
C ASP A 41 12.50 10.03 2.68
N PHE A 42 11.57 10.99 2.75
CA PHE A 42 11.33 11.83 3.92
C PHE A 42 9.99 11.53 4.61
N ILE A 43 9.27 10.49 4.19
CA ILE A 43 8.04 10.03 4.83
C ILE A 43 8.38 8.77 5.62
N HIS A 44 7.77 8.61 6.79
CA HIS A 44 7.98 7.44 7.64
C HIS A 44 7.85 6.13 6.85
N GLU A 45 8.87 5.27 6.92
CA GLU A 45 8.94 4.04 6.11
C GLU A 45 7.73 3.11 6.35
N ASP A 46 7.35 2.90 7.61
CA ASP A 46 6.21 2.05 7.96
C ASP A 46 4.84 2.65 7.58
N ALA A 47 4.73 3.98 7.48
CA ALA A 47 3.54 4.63 6.93
C ALA A 47 3.40 4.31 5.43
N LEU A 48 4.52 4.39 4.68
CA LEU A 48 4.57 4.01 3.27
C LEU A 48 4.33 2.51 3.07
N LEU A 49 4.86 1.66 3.94
CA LEU A 49 4.62 0.22 3.93
C LEU A 49 3.13 -0.08 4.02
N SER A 50 2.43 0.53 4.97
CA SER A 50 0.97 0.42 5.09
C SER A 50 0.23 0.89 3.84
N TYR A 51 0.63 2.03 3.27
CA TYR A 51 0.08 2.57 2.02
C TYR A 51 0.22 1.57 0.87
N TYR A 52 1.39 0.94 0.72
CA TYR A 52 1.64 0.02 -0.38
C TYR A 52 0.95 -1.34 -0.18
N LEU A 53 0.79 -1.81 1.08
CA LEU A 53 -0.02 -2.99 1.37
C LEU A 53 -1.50 -2.78 1.01
N ASP A 54 -2.06 -1.59 1.28
CA ASP A 54 -3.41 -1.23 0.82
C ASP A 54 -3.49 -1.16 -0.71
N TYR A 55 -2.48 -0.56 -1.36
CA TYR A 55 -2.39 -0.58 -2.82
C TYR A 55 -2.41 -2.02 -3.36
N TYR A 56 -1.61 -2.94 -2.80
CA TYR A 56 -1.63 -4.35 -3.18
C TYR A 56 -3.01 -4.99 -3.01
N ALA A 57 -3.63 -4.82 -1.83
CA ALA A 57 -4.94 -5.38 -1.52
C ALA A 57 -6.04 -4.83 -2.44
N SER A 58 -6.02 -3.53 -2.72
CA SER A 58 -7.00 -2.86 -3.60
C SER A 58 -6.83 -3.31 -5.06
N GLN A 59 -5.60 -3.46 -5.56
CA GLN A 59 -5.36 -4.01 -6.89
C GLN A 59 -5.87 -5.45 -7.00
N TYR A 60 -5.60 -6.28 -5.99
CA TYR A 60 -6.08 -7.67 -5.97
C TYR A 60 -7.60 -7.73 -5.93
N SER A 61 -8.24 -6.89 -5.13
CA SER A 61 -9.69 -6.84 -5.01
C SER A 61 -10.37 -6.34 -6.28
N ALA A 62 -9.77 -5.35 -6.96
CA ALA A 62 -10.34 -4.76 -8.17
C ALA A 62 -10.16 -5.62 -9.43
N GLY A 63 -9.01 -6.29 -9.58
CA GLY A 63 -8.67 -6.98 -10.83
C GLY A 63 -7.75 -8.20 -10.65
N ASN A 64 -7.67 -8.74 -9.42
CA ASN A 64 -6.86 -9.90 -9.06
C ASN A 64 -5.34 -9.64 -9.18
N PHE A 65 -4.51 -10.66 -8.98
CA PHE A 65 -3.06 -10.51 -9.00
C PHE A 65 -2.52 -9.91 -10.30
N SER A 66 -3.13 -10.23 -11.45
CA SER A 66 -2.69 -9.67 -12.73
C SER A 66 -2.83 -8.15 -12.81
N GLN A 67 -3.84 -7.56 -12.15
CA GLN A 67 -4.02 -6.11 -12.06
C GLN A 67 -2.88 -5.47 -11.26
N PHE A 68 -2.50 -6.08 -10.13
CA PHE A 68 -1.34 -5.65 -9.35
C PHE A 68 -0.07 -5.71 -10.21
N VAL A 69 0.20 -6.84 -10.88
CA VAL A 69 1.38 -7.02 -11.74
C VAL A 69 1.40 -5.96 -12.85
N TYR A 70 0.26 -5.68 -13.46
CA TYR A 70 0.13 -4.73 -14.56
C TYR A 70 0.32 -3.28 -14.09
N ASN A 71 -0.41 -2.84 -13.07
CA ASN A 71 -0.40 -1.45 -12.60
C ASN A 71 0.89 -1.09 -11.85
N SER A 72 1.52 -2.03 -11.16
CA SER A 72 2.85 -1.83 -10.55
C SER A 72 3.99 -1.82 -11.57
N GLY A 73 3.73 -2.20 -12.82
CA GLY A 73 4.77 -2.45 -13.80
C GLY A 73 5.70 -3.61 -13.43
N TRP A 74 5.29 -4.47 -12.49
CA TRP A 74 6.14 -5.49 -11.87
C TRP A 74 7.44 -4.91 -11.30
N ASN A 75 7.35 -3.72 -10.68
CA ASN A 75 8.47 -3.03 -10.08
C ASN A 75 9.11 -3.88 -8.96
N LYS A 76 10.45 -4.02 -9.01
CA LYS A 76 11.19 -4.88 -8.09
C LYS A 76 11.13 -4.37 -6.64
N GLU A 77 11.37 -3.08 -6.44
CA GLU A 77 11.41 -2.45 -5.11
C GLU A 77 10.03 -2.53 -4.43
N LEU A 78 8.96 -2.20 -5.17
CA LEU A 78 7.59 -2.35 -4.65
C LEU A 78 7.30 -3.81 -4.28
N ASN A 79 7.67 -4.77 -5.12
CA ASN A 79 7.45 -6.18 -4.80
C ASN A 79 8.21 -6.64 -3.55
N GLU A 80 9.45 -6.17 -3.36
CA GLU A 80 10.24 -6.43 -2.15
C GLU A 80 9.57 -5.81 -0.92
N LEU A 81 9.10 -4.58 -1.03
CA LEU A 81 8.38 -3.88 0.04
C LEU A 81 7.04 -4.55 0.40
N ILE A 82 6.29 -5.10 -0.58
CA ILE A 82 5.11 -5.91 -0.29
C ILE A 82 5.49 -7.19 0.46
N GLU A 83 6.55 -7.87 0.03
CA GLU A 83 7.00 -9.12 0.69
C GLU A 83 7.44 -8.86 2.13
N GLU A 84 8.25 -7.82 2.35
CA GLU A 84 8.70 -7.37 3.67
C GLU A 84 7.52 -6.91 4.54
N GLY A 85 6.60 -6.12 3.98
CA GLY A 85 5.43 -5.63 4.70
C GLY A 85 4.48 -6.74 5.14
N LEU A 86 4.19 -7.72 4.27
CA LEU A 86 3.37 -8.87 4.63
C LEU A 86 4.02 -9.69 5.75
N ALA A 87 5.34 -9.86 5.72
CA ALA A 87 6.08 -10.53 6.79
C ALA A 87 6.04 -9.73 8.11
N LEU A 88 6.24 -8.42 8.04
CA LEU A 88 6.31 -7.53 9.20
C LEU A 88 4.99 -7.50 9.98
N ILE A 89 3.85 -7.45 9.27
CA ILE A 89 2.52 -7.42 9.91
C ILE A 89 2.00 -8.81 10.28
N GLY A 90 2.78 -9.87 10.05
CA GLY A 90 2.38 -11.26 10.35
C GLY A 90 1.31 -11.81 9.41
N ALA A 91 1.18 -11.29 8.20
CA ALA A 91 0.22 -11.74 7.20
C ALA A 91 0.71 -12.99 6.45
N GLU A 92 0.91 -14.11 7.17
CA GLU A 92 1.63 -15.29 6.71
C GLU A 92 1.00 -15.95 5.46
N LYS A 93 -0.33 -16.04 5.39
CA LYS A 93 -1.01 -16.70 4.26
C LYS A 93 -0.99 -15.80 3.02
N HIS A 94 -1.15 -14.49 3.21
CA HIS A 94 -0.97 -13.52 2.13
C HIS A 94 0.47 -13.51 1.62
N LEU A 95 1.46 -13.61 2.51
CA LEU A 95 2.88 -13.71 2.15
C LEU A 95 3.15 -14.95 1.30
N GLU A 96 2.70 -16.13 1.75
CA GLU A 96 2.86 -17.37 1.01
C GLU A 96 2.22 -17.28 -0.39
N LEU A 97 1.01 -16.72 -0.46
CA LEU A 97 0.32 -16.51 -1.73
C LEU A 97 1.09 -15.55 -2.63
N PHE A 98 1.54 -14.40 -2.11
CA PHE A 98 2.31 -13.41 -2.85
C PHE A 98 3.59 -14.03 -3.42
N GLN A 99 4.33 -14.80 -2.63
CA GLN A 99 5.54 -15.50 -3.06
C GLN A 99 5.23 -16.55 -4.13
N ALA A 100 4.17 -17.33 -3.97
CA ALA A 100 3.73 -18.32 -4.94
C ALA A 100 3.35 -17.68 -6.27
N GLN A 101 2.57 -16.59 -6.26
CA GLN A 101 2.20 -15.85 -7.46
C GLN A 101 3.39 -15.16 -8.12
N SER A 102 4.29 -14.58 -7.32
CA SER A 102 5.53 -13.96 -7.80
C SER A 102 6.42 -14.95 -8.54
N LYS A 103 6.52 -16.20 -8.07
CA LYS A 103 7.22 -17.27 -8.80
C LYS A 103 6.62 -17.50 -10.19
N ARG A 104 5.28 -17.45 -10.33
CA ARG A 104 4.61 -17.63 -11.63
C ARG A 104 4.96 -16.51 -12.62
N VAL A 105 5.06 -15.26 -12.15
CA VAL A 105 5.49 -14.14 -12.99
C VAL A 105 6.97 -14.29 -13.38
N LYS A 106 7.83 -14.67 -12.43
CA LYS A 106 9.27 -14.92 -12.65
C LYS A 106 9.54 -16.05 -13.66
N LEU A 107 8.61 -17.00 -13.81
CA LEU A 107 8.68 -18.07 -14.81
C LEU A 107 8.23 -17.64 -16.22
N LEU A 108 7.61 -16.47 -16.37
CA LEU A 108 7.31 -15.92 -17.69
C LEU A 108 8.59 -15.47 -18.38
N SER A 109 8.68 -15.67 -19.69
CA SER A 109 9.79 -15.10 -20.46
C SER A 109 9.73 -13.56 -20.41
N SER A 110 10.89 -12.91 -20.49
CA SER A 110 11.01 -11.44 -20.57
C SER A 110 10.15 -10.84 -21.68
N VAL A 111 10.03 -11.54 -22.81
CA VAL A 111 9.16 -11.17 -23.93
C VAL A 111 7.68 -11.22 -23.53
N LYS A 112 7.26 -12.27 -22.82
CA LYS A 112 5.85 -12.44 -22.43
C LYS A 112 5.43 -11.42 -21.39
N ILE A 113 6.23 -11.20 -20.34
CA ILE A 113 5.94 -10.16 -19.34
C ILE A 113 6.02 -8.76 -19.96
N GLY A 114 7.01 -8.48 -20.81
CA GLY A 114 7.14 -7.19 -21.49
C GLY A 114 5.95 -6.87 -22.42
N LYS A 115 5.40 -7.88 -23.11
CA LYS A 115 4.17 -7.72 -23.90
C LYS A 115 2.94 -7.49 -23.02
N PHE A 116 2.86 -8.16 -21.88
CA PHE A 116 1.76 -7.99 -20.94
C PHE A 116 1.72 -6.55 -20.37
N LEU A 117 2.85 -6.05 -19.86
CA LEU A 117 2.95 -4.74 -19.24
C LEU A 117 2.76 -3.56 -20.22
N LYS A 118 3.04 -3.75 -21.51
CA LYS A 118 2.84 -2.73 -22.56
C LYS A 118 1.52 -2.88 -23.31
N GLY A 119 0.78 -3.97 -23.06
CA GLY A 119 -0.46 -4.30 -23.73
C GLY A 119 -1.67 -3.63 -23.08
N LYS A 120 -2.87 -4.07 -23.47
CA LYS A 120 -4.09 -3.74 -22.73
C LYS A 120 -4.39 -4.86 -21.74
N LEU A 121 -4.79 -4.50 -20.51
CA LEU A 121 -5.23 -5.48 -19.53
C LEU A 121 -6.60 -6.07 -19.89
N GLU A 122 -7.50 -5.24 -20.42
CA GLU A 122 -8.85 -5.61 -20.83
C GLU A 122 -8.92 -6.46 -22.11
N GLY A 123 -10.02 -7.20 -22.24
CA GLY A 123 -10.28 -8.06 -23.41
C GLY A 123 -9.60 -9.43 -23.31
N VAL A 124 -9.24 -10.01 -24.46
CA VAL A 124 -8.55 -11.30 -24.53
C VAL A 124 -7.11 -11.14 -24.08
N ASN A 125 -6.77 -11.68 -22.90
CA ASN A 125 -5.43 -11.56 -22.33
C ASN A 125 -4.99 -12.87 -21.64
N PRO A 126 -4.33 -13.78 -22.37
CA PRO A 126 -3.91 -15.07 -21.81
C PRO A 126 -2.92 -14.98 -20.65
N THR A 127 -2.15 -13.88 -20.54
CA THR A 127 -1.22 -13.70 -19.40
C THR A 127 -1.99 -13.26 -18.16
N ARG A 128 -2.97 -12.36 -18.30
CA ARG A 128 -3.91 -12.00 -17.22
C ARG A 128 -4.61 -13.24 -16.68
N ASP A 129 -5.22 -14.01 -17.59
CA ASP A 129 -6.01 -15.19 -17.24
C ASP A 129 -5.15 -16.26 -16.58
N LEU A 130 -3.89 -16.40 -17.00
CA LEU A 130 -2.92 -17.27 -16.36
C LEU A 130 -2.60 -16.80 -14.92
N LEU A 131 -2.37 -15.51 -14.70
CA LEU A 131 -1.96 -15.00 -13.38
C LEU A 131 -3.10 -14.98 -12.36
N ASN A 132 -4.35 -14.86 -12.82
CA ASN A 132 -5.51 -14.80 -11.94
C ASN A 132 -5.84 -16.14 -11.27
N ASN A 133 -6.35 -16.06 -10.03
CA ASN A 133 -6.91 -17.17 -9.27
C ASN A 133 -7.76 -16.65 -8.10
N SER A 134 -8.56 -17.50 -7.47
CA SER A 134 -9.44 -17.10 -6.35
C SER A 134 -8.79 -17.15 -4.97
N ALA A 135 -7.55 -17.67 -4.83
CA ALA A 135 -6.98 -18.03 -3.53
C ALA A 135 -6.94 -16.87 -2.52
N PHE A 136 -6.69 -15.64 -2.98
CA PHE A 136 -6.70 -14.44 -2.13
C PHE A 136 -8.04 -14.22 -1.41
N PHE A 137 -9.15 -14.47 -2.11
CA PHE A 137 -10.50 -14.28 -1.57
C PHE A 137 -10.96 -15.43 -0.66
N GLU A 138 -10.19 -16.52 -0.64
CA GLU A 138 -10.43 -17.70 0.19
C GLU A 138 -9.56 -17.69 1.47
N LEU A 139 -8.65 -16.71 1.60
CA LEU A 139 -7.81 -16.58 2.78
C LEU A 139 -8.63 -16.15 3.99
N ASP A 140 -8.61 -16.98 5.03
CA ASP A 140 -9.05 -16.64 6.38
C ASP A 140 -7.95 -15.84 7.10
N GLU A 141 -7.62 -14.68 6.53
CA GLU A 141 -6.65 -13.72 7.06
C GLU A 141 -7.05 -12.32 6.60
N ASN A 142 -7.45 -11.47 7.55
CA ASN A 142 -7.93 -10.13 7.24
C ASN A 142 -6.76 -9.16 7.12
N LEU A 143 -6.23 -9.02 5.91
CA LEU A 143 -5.10 -8.14 5.61
C LEU A 143 -5.35 -6.68 5.99
N VAL A 144 -6.60 -6.19 5.83
CA VAL A 144 -6.98 -4.83 6.20
C VAL A 144 -6.90 -4.65 7.71
N GLN A 145 -7.38 -5.61 8.49
CA GLN A 145 -7.26 -5.57 9.95
C GLN A 145 -5.80 -5.60 10.40
N LEU A 146 -4.99 -6.52 9.86
CA LEU A 146 -3.56 -6.64 10.20
C LEU A 146 -2.79 -5.35 9.89
N ASN A 147 -3.05 -4.73 8.73
CA ASN A 147 -2.41 -3.46 8.35
C ASN A 147 -2.84 -2.30 9.27
N ALA A 148 -4.12 -2.20 9.62
CA ALA A 148 -4.60 -1.19 10.57
C ALA A 148 -4.00 -1.40 11.97
N ASP A 149 -3.95 -2.64 12.46
CA ASP A 149 -3.37 -2.96 13.76
C ASP A 149 -1.86 -2.68 13.79
N PHE A 150 -1.15 -2.92 12.70
CA PHE A 150 0.25 -2.54 12.54
C PHE A 150 0.46 -1.04 12.77
N LEU A 151 -0.32 -0.19 12.09
CA LEU A 151 -0.27 1.26 12.30
C LEU A 151 -0.56 1.63 13.75
N LYS A 152 -1.67 1.15 14.32
CA LYS A 152 -2.13 1.54 15.67
C LYS A 152 -1.15 1.16 16.78
N ASN A 153 -0.42 0.06 16.60
CA ASN A 153 0.52 -0.45 17.60
C ASN A 153 1.94 0.06 17.37
N HIS A 154 2.18 0.86 16.33
CA HIS A 154 3.49 1.42 16.04
C HIS A 154 3.90 2.45 17.11
N PRO A 155 5.17 2.46 17.58
CA PRO A 155 5.63 3.41 18.60
C PRO A 155 5.50 4.88 18.18
N ASP A 156 5.65 5.16 16.88
CA ASP A 156 5.57 6.51 16.31
C ASP A 156 4.16 6.86 15.79
N PHE A 157 3.14 6.08 16.17
CA PHE A 157 1.73 6.35 15.84
C PHE A 157 1.17 7.52 16.65
N GLU A 158 0.61 8.50 15.97
CA GLU A 158 -0.12 9.61 16.59
C GLU A 158 -1.50 9.79 15.95
N ALA A 159 -2.54 9.76 16.77
CA ALA A 159 -3.89 10.14 16.39
C ALA A 159 -4.14 11.60 16.78
N LEU A 160 -4.38 12.47 15.81
CA LEU A 160 -4.53 13.91 16.01
C LEU A 160 -5.82 14.47 15.39
N PRO A 161 -6.40 15.55 15.94
CA PRO A 161 -7.42 16.32 15.23
C PRO A 161 -6.90 16.78 13.87
N VAL A 162 -7.78 16.89 12.87
CA VAL A 162 -7.40 17.29 11.50
C VAL A 162 -6.63 18.61 11.48
N GLU A 163 -7.06 19.59 12.28
CA GLU A 163 -6.39 20.89 12.42
C GLU A 163 -4.95 20.77 12.92
N GLU A 164 -4.69 19.85 13.86
CA GLU A 164 -3.35 19.61 14.40
C GLU A 164 -2.48 18.84 13.42
N ILE A 165 -3.05 17.92 12.62
CA ILE A 165 -2.34 17.28 11.51
C ILE A 165 -1.82 18.32 10.53
N PHE A 166 -2.67 19.28 10.12
CA PHE A 166 -2.22 20.38 9.25
C PHE A 166 -1.10 21.18 9.90
N ALA A 167 -1.24 21.58 11.17
CA ALA A 167 -0.19 22.33 11.86
C ALA A 167 1.16 21.58 11.90
N VAL A 168 1.15 20.27 12.19
CA VAL A 168 2.35 19.43 12.21
C VAL A 168 2.98 19.32 10.82
N LEU A 169 2.16 19.12 9.78
CA LEU A 169 2.67 19.02 8.41
C LEU A 169 3.18 20.36 7.89
N GLU A 170 2.52 21.48 8.21
CA GLU A 170 2.94 22.84 7.87
C GLU A 170 4.28 23.21 8.51
N GLU A 171 4.48 22.82 9.77
CA GLU A 171 5.77 22.96 10.45
C GLU A 171 6.85 22.16 9.72
N PHE A 172 6.54 20.93 9.30
CA PHE A 172 7.48 20.07 8.60
C PHE A 172 7.84 20.58 7.20
N VAL A 173 6.87 21.04 6.40
CA VAL A 173 7.12 21.53 5.04
C VAL A 173 7.60 22.98 5.01
N GLY A 174 7.37 23.75 6.08
CA GLY A 174 7.83 25.14 6.23
C GLY A 174 6.92 26.20 5.59
N HIS A 175 5.67 25.85 5.26
CA HIS A 175 4.67 26.76 4.71
C HIS A 175 3.24 26.28 5.02
N GLU A 176 2.28 27.19 4.91
CA GLU A 176 0.85 26.90 5.09
C GLU A 176 0.32 26.02 3.95
N ILE A 177 -0.35 24.93 4.29
CA ILE A 177 -0.88 23.97 3.32
C ILE A 177 -2.27 24.42 2.92
N LYS A 178 -2.54 24.42 1.61
CA LYS A 178 -3.84 24.85 1.11
C LYS A 178 -4.91 23.81 1.45
N ARG A 179 -5.83 24.19 2.34
CA ARG A 179 -7.01 23.39 2.68
C ARG A 179 -8.01 23.45 1.53
N ALA A 180 -8.34 22.29 0.95
CA ALA A 180 -9.29 22.16 -0.16
C ALA A 180 -10.75 22.10 0.32
#